data_AF-A0A8J3XAX3-F1
#
_entry.id   AF-A0A8J3XAX3-F1
#
_cell.length_a   1.000
_cell.length_b   1.000
_cell.length_c   1.000
_cell.angle_alpha   90.00
_cell.angle_beta   90.00
_cell.angle_gamma   90.00
#
_symmetry.space_group_name_H-M   'P 1'
#
loop_
_entity.id
_entity.type
_entity.pdbx_description
1 polymer ?
#
loop_
_entity_poly.entity_id
_entity_poly.type
_entity_poly.pdbx_seq_one_letter_code
_entity_poly.pdbx_strand_id
1 'polypeptide(L)'
;MPALVHKTLRDYRRSVIGWLIGISAFLSLYLSIYPSIRNNPEFYQQAALSKYPGPLKDLMGGLADIASGTGYLQTVVYQLLVPLLLIMFAMTLGTRAIAVPEEEGTLELTMTLPIDRRRLVLERWAAFALSLLAVALVTMVLVLALAAVGGLKVPAGNIVAAHAGLFLIALFFGTLALGLGAATGKRALALAVGGGYAVGGYVIETLGKSVDAISWLRWVSPFHYYLDGRPVFQGWPVGDYLVLLGATAVLAMTAMLAFERRDVGV
;
A
#
# COMPACT_ATOMS: atom_id res chain seq x y z
N MET A 1 24.09 5.32 9.02
CA MET A 1 22.66 5.37 9.42
C MET A 1 22.56 5.87 10.86
N PRO A 2 21.62 6.76 11.18
CA PRO A 2 21.35 7.16 12.56
C PRO A 2 21.00 5.98 13.46
N ALA A 3 21.33 6.07 14.75
CA ALA A 3 21.15 4.97 15.71
C ALA A 3 19.66 4.59 15.91
N LEU A 4 18.76 5.57 15.90
CA LEU A 4 17.32 5.31 16.07
C LEU A 4 16.74 4.59 14.86
N VAL A 5 17.13 4.96 13.63
CA VAL A 5 16.73 4.23 12.41
C VAL A 5 17.10 2.76 12.51
N HIS A 6 18.34 2.46 12.91
CA HIS A 6 18.80 1.07 13.05
C HIS A 6 18.03 0.30 14.13
N LYS A 7 17.77 0.94 15.28
CA LYS A 7 16.95 0.36 16.34
C LYS A 7 15.53 0.06 15.83
N THR A 8 14.88 1.04 15.19
CA THR A 8 13.51 0.88 14.69
C THR A 8 13.42 -0.21 13.62
N LEU A 9 14.39 -0.30 12.70
CA LEU A 9 14.46 -1.40 11.72
C LEU A 9 14.59 -2.76 12.41
N ARG A 10 15.41 -2.84 13.47
CA ARG A 10 15.54 -4.05 14.28
C ARG A 10 14.22 -4.41 14.96
N ASP A 11 13.47 -3.45 15.48
CA ASP A 11 12.18 -3.69 16.13
C ASP A 11 11.12 -4.16 15.11
N TYR A 12 11.18 -3.65 13.88
CA TYR A 12 10.25 -4.03 12.82
C TYR A 12 10.54 -5.40 12.19
N ARG A 13 11.75 -5.95 12.33
CA ARG A 13 12.21 -7.16 11.63
C ARG A 13 11.23 -8.33 11.65
N ARG A 14 10.63 -8.63 12.81
CA ARG A 14 9.69 -9.75 12.96
C ARG A 14 8.40 -9.52 12.18
N SER A 15 7.92 -8.27 12.19
CA SER A 15 6.74 -7.88 11.42
C SER A 15 7.03 -7.92 9.94
N VAL A 16 8.17 -7.35 9.50
CA VAL A 16 8.61 -7.38 8.10
C VAL A 16 8.71 -8.82 7.59
N ILE A 17 9.36 -9.71 8.34
CA ILE A 17 9.50 -11.13 7.95
C ILE A 17 8.12 -11.80 7.84
N GLY A 18 7.24 -11.63 8.84
CA GLY A 18 5.91 -12.23 8.81
C GLY A 18 5.07 -11.76 7.61
N TRP A 19 5.09 -10.46 7.33
CA TRP A 19 4.40 -9.89 6.17
C TRP A 19 5.02 -10.31 4.85
N LEU A 20 6.35 -10.36 4.74
CA LEU A 20 7.05 -10.87 3.57
C LEU A 20 6.63 -12.30 3.27
N ILE A 21 6.63 -13.18 4.27
CA ILE A 21 6.23 -14.58 4.11
C ILE A 21 4.77 -14.65 3.67
N GLY A 22 3.86 -13.94 4.34
CA GLY A 22 2.43 -13.97 4.02
C GLY A 22 2.11 -13.47 2.61
N ILE A 23 2.65 -12.31 2.23
CA ILE A 23 2.41 -11.72 0.90
C ILE A 23 3.09 -12.57 -0.18
N SER A 24 4.30 -13.08 0.06
CA SER A 24 5.01 -13.93 -0.91
C SER A 24 4.30 -15.27 -1.11
N ALA A 25 3.79 -15.87 -0.03
CA ALA A 25 2.98 -17.09 -0.11
C ALA A 25 1.69 -16.83 -0.91
N PHE A 26 1.00 -15.73 -0.64
CA PHE A 26 -0.18 -15.32 -1.40
C PHE A 26 0.14 -15.15 -2.89
N LEU A 27 1.17 -14.37 -3.22
CA LEU A 27 1.59 -14.14 -4.61
C LEU A 27 1.96 -15.45 -5.32
N SER A 28 2.71 -16.32 -4.65
CA SER A 28 3.15 -17.59 -5.21
C SER A 28 1.97 -18.52 -5.47
N LEU A 29 1.05 -18.63 -4.50
CA LEU A 29 -0.16 -19.44 -4.64
C LEU A 29 -0.99 -18.96 -5.82
N TYR A 30 -1.32 -17.67 -5.88
CA TYR A 30 -2.22 -17.17 -6.91
C TYR A 30 -1.57 -17.15 -8.29
N LEU A 31 -0.32 -16.71 -8.44
CA LEU A 31 0.35 -16.70 -9.75
C LEU A 31 0.63 -18.12 -10.27
N SER A 32 0.73 -19.13 -9.40
CA SER A 32 0.83 -20.53 -9.83
C SER A 32 -0.43 -21.05 -10.52
N ILE A 33 -1.59 -20.42 -10.31
CA ILE A 33 -2.88 -20.81 -10.90
C ILE A 33 -3.01 -20.31 -12.35
N TYR A 34 -2.29 -19.26 -12.73
CA TYR A 34 -2.42 -18.64 -14.05
C TYR A 34 -2.30 -19.61 -15.24
N PRO A 35 -1.33 -20.55 -15.30
CA PRO A 35 -1.25 -21.52 -16.39
C PRO A 35 -2.54 -22.35 -16.56
N SER A 36 -3.21 -22.71 -15.46
CA SER A 36 -4.49 -23.43 -15.50
C SER A 36 -5.59 -22.57 -16.14
N ILE A 37 -5.63 -21.29 -15.80
CA ILE A 37 -6.59 -20.32 -16.36
C ILE A 37 -6.34 -20.09 -17.85
N ARG A 38 -5.08 -19.88 -18.22
CA ARG A 38 -4.65 -19.71 -19.61
C ARG A 38 -5.03 -20.91 -20.49
N ASN A 39 -4.95 -22.12 -19.95
CA ASN A 39 -5.25 -23.35 -20.70
C ASN A 39 -6.75 -23.64 -20.82
N ASN A 40 -7.59 -23.05 -19.96
CA ASN A 40 -9.05 -23.27 -19.97
C ASN A 40 -9.83 -21.94 -19.87
N PRO A 41 -9.61 -20.98 -20.79
CA PRO A 41 -10.09 -19.60 -20.62
C PRO A 41 -11.62 -19.50 -20.54
N GLU A 42 -12.35 -20.27 -21.34
CA GLU A 42 -13.82 -20.24 -21.38
C GLU A 42 -14.45 -20.65 -20.04
N PHE A 43 -13.92 -21.71 -19.42
CA PHE A 43 -14.40 -22.20 -18.12
C PHE A 43 -14.24 -21.14 -17.02
N TYR A 44 -13.05 -20.53 -16.92
CA TYR A 44 -12.77 -19.56 -15.87
C TYR A 44 -13.46 -18.20 -16.11
N GLN A 45 -13.62 -17.78 -17.36
CA GLN A 45 -14.37 -16.56 -17.68
C GLN A 45 -15.85 -16.69 -17.31
N GLN A 46 -16.50 -17.81 -17.66
CA GLN A 46 -17.89 -18.06 -17.29
C GLN A 46 -18.07 -18.19 -15.77
N ALA A 47 -17.13 -18.87 -15.08
CA ALA A 47 -17.15 -18.99 -13.63
C ALA A 47 -16.95 -17.64 -12.92
N ALA A 48 -16.13 -16.74 -13.46
CA ALA A 48 -15.92 -15.41 -12.93
C ALA A 48 -17.15 -14.51 -13.11
N LEU A 49 -17.75 -14.52 -14.32
CA LEU A 49 -18.93 -13.70 -14.63
C LEU A 49 -20.17 -14.11 -13.81
N SER A 50 -20.35 -15.42 -13.58
CA SER A 50 -21.46 -15.93 -12.76
C SER A 50 -21.30 -15.61 -11.27
N LYS A 51 -20.07 -15.56 -10.74
CA LYS A 51 -19.80 -15.27 -9.33
C LYS A 51 -19.77 -13.78 -8.99
N TYR A 52 -19.42 -12.92 -9.94
CA TYR A 52 -19.25 -11.49 -9.72
C TYR A 52 -20.07 -10.64 -10.71
N PRO A 53 -21.42 -10.68 -10.65
CA PRO A 53 -22.26 -9.84 -11.51
C PRO A 53 -22.30 -8.38 -11.02
N GLY A 54 -22.53 -7.45 -11.95
CA GLY A 54 -22.82 -6.05 -11.65
C GLY A 54 -21.68 -5.33 -10.89
N PRO A 55 -21.98 -4.53 -9.84
CA PRO A 55 -20.98 -3.71 -9.14
C PRO A 55 -19.79 -4.48 -8.54
N LEU A 56 -19.98 -5.78 -8.22
CA LEU A 56 -18.89 -6.63 -7.74
C LEU A 56 -17.82 -6.87 -8.82
N LYS A 57 -18.22 -6.90 -10.09
CA LYS A 57 -17.30 -6.99 -11.24
C LYS A 57 -16.39 -5.78 -11.32
N ASP A 58 -16.97 -4.59 -11.15
CA ASP A 58 -16.25 -3.32 -11.23
C ASP A 58 -15.25 -3.22 -10.09
N LEU A 59 -15.65 -3.62 -8.88
CA LEU A 59 -14.75 -3.75 -7.72
C LEU A 59 -13.59 -4.73 -7.94
N MET A 60 -13.70 -5.67 -8.86
CA MET A 60 -12.59 -6.57 -9.27
C MET A 60 -11.82 -6.04 -10.49
N GLY A 61 -12.01 -4.79 -10.90
CA GLY A 61 -11.32 -4.19 -12.05
C GLY A 61 -11.95 -4.54 -13.40
N GLY A 62 -13.24 -4.90 -13.42
CA GLY A 62 -13.99 -5.14 -14.65
C GLY A 62 -13.79 -6.53 -15.26
N LEU A 63 -12.96 -7.39 -14.66
CA LEU A 63 -12.65 -8.77 -15.09
C LEU A 63 -12.28 -8.91 -16.58
N ALA A 64 -11.90 -7.82 -17.24
CA ALA A 64 -11.62 -7.82 -18.67
C ALA A 64 -10.28 -8.54 -18.91
N ASP A 65 -10.39 -9.71 -19.52
CA ASP A 65 -9.27 -10.53 -19.97
C ASP A 65 -8.35 -11.08 -18.86
N ILE A 66 -8.93 -11.73 -17.85
CA ILE A 66 -8.20 -12.54 -16.85
C ILE A 66 -7.42 -13.73 -17.45
N ALA A 67 -7.67 -14.05 -18.72
CA ALA A 67 -6.95 -15.09 -19.46
C ALA A 67 -5.60 -14.57 -19.98
N SER A 68 -5.49 -13.28 -20.27
CA SER A 68 -4.20 -12.63 -20.52
C SER A 68 -3.38 -12.47 -19.23
N GLY A 69 -2.06 -12.53 -19.35
CA GLY A 69 -1.19 -12.35 -18.19
C GLY A 69 -1.23 -10.94 -17.63
N THR A 70 -1.39 -9.92 -18.48
CA THR A 70 -1.55 -8.52 -18.06
C THR A 70 -2.84 -8.30 -17.28
N GLY A 71 -3.98 -8.80 -17.79
CA GLY A 71 -5.26 -8.70 -17.12
C GLY A 71 -5.34 -9.53 -15.84
N TYR A 72 -4.74 -10.73 -15.83
CA TYR A 72 -4.61 -11.55 -14.64
C TYR A 72 -3.81 -10.84 -13.55
N LEU A 73 -2.64 -10.31 -13.90
CA LEU A 73 -1.77 -9.63 -12.96
C LEU A 73 -2.40 -8.34 -12.41
N GLN A 74 -3.06 -7.55 -13.27
CA GLN A 74 -3.85 -6.41 -12.81
C GLN A 74 -4.89 -6.86 -11.79
N THR A 75 -5.73 -7.83 -12.13
CA THR A 75 -6.89 -8.23 -11.32
C THR A 75 -6.47 -8.82 -9.97
N VAL A 76 -5.51 -9.75 -9.97
CA VAL A 76 -5.18 -10.55 -8.79
C VAL A 76 -4.13 -9.87 -7.92
N VAL A 77 -3.14 -9.22 -8.53
CA VAL A 77 -2.05 -8.58 -7.80
C VAL A 77 -2.39 -7.12 -7.54
N TYR A 78 -2.61 -6.30 -8.56
CA TYR A 78 -2.59 -4.84 -8.39
C TYR A 78 -3.96 -4.18 -8.16
N GLN A 79 -5.06 -4.89 -8.33
CA GLN A 79 -6.38 -4.26 -8.24
C GLN A 79 -6.77 -4.00 -6.78
N LEU A 80 -6.71 -5.02 -5.92
CA LEU A 80 -7.25 -4.92 -4.57
C LEU A 80 -6.39 -5.64 -3.53
N LEU A 81 -6.15 -6.96 -3.70
CA LEU A 81 -5.65 -7.80 -2.61
C LEU A 81 -4.23 -7.41 -2.15
N VAL A 82 -3.26 -7.28 -3.06
CA VAL A 82 -1.90 -6.89 -2.67
C VAL A 82 -1.83 -5.44 -2.21
N PRO A 83 -2.47 -4.45 -2.86
CA PRO A 83 -2.62 -3.10 -2.32
C PRO A 83 -3.16 -3.08 -0.89
N LEU A 84 -4.24 -3.82 -0.63
CA LEU A 84 -4.84 -3.91 0.70
C LEU A 84 -3.86 -4.47 1.74
N LEU A 85 -3.16 -5.56 1.41
CA LEU A 85 -2.15 -6.17 2.29
C LEU A 85 -1.00 -5.20 2.57
N LEU A 86 -0.48 -4.53 1.55
CA LEU A 86 0.63 -3.57 1.69
C LEU A 86 0.21 -2.32 2.45
N ILE A 87 -1.00 -1.80 2.22
CA ILE A 87 -1.56 -0.68 2.98
C ILE A 87 -1.72 -1.07 4.44
N MET A 88 -2.27 -2.26 4.73
CA MET A 88 -2.47 -2.74 6.10
C MET A 88 -1.13 -2.93 6.82
N PHE A 89 -0.12 -3.47 6.13
CA PHE A 89 1.26 -3.53 6.61
C PHE A 89 1.83 -2.15 6.91
N ALA A 90 1.72 -1.22 5.95
CA ALA A 90 2.26 0.12 6.06
C ALA A 90 1.61 0.91 7.20
N MET A 91 0.29 0.82 7.37
CA MET A 91 -0.42 1.42 8.49
C MET A 91 -0.02 0.81 9.85
N THR A 92 0.23 -0.50 9.90
CA THR A 92 0.73 -1.16 11.11
C THR A 92 2.09 -0.62 11.51
N LEU A 93 3.02 -0.43 10.56
CA LEU A 93 4.31 0.17 10.85
C LEU A 93 4.21 1.68 11.14
N GLY A 94 3.35 2.40 10.41
CA GLY A 94 3.10 3.82 10.60
C GLY A 94 2.62 4.14 12.02
N THR A 95 1.67 3.37 12.55
CA THR A 95 1.23 3.54 13.95
C THR A 95 2.31 3.15 14.96
N ARG A 96 3.16 2.17 14.65
CA ARG A 96 4.32 1.80 15.48
C ARG A 96 5.42 2.85 15.51
N ALA A 97 5.37 3.85 14.64
CA ALA A 97 6.32 4.94 14.67
C ALA A 97 6.06 5.90 15.84
N ILE A 98 4.83 6.12 16.29
CA ILE A 98 4.55 7.05 17.42
C ILE A 98 3.49 6.50 18.36
N ALA A 99 2.28 6.25 17.86
CA ALA A 99 1.13 5.92 18.71
C ALA A 99 1.32 4.65 19.54
N VAL A 100 1.88 3.57 18.98
CA VAL A 100 2.07 2.32 19.76
C VAL A 100 3.07 2.50 20.89
N PRO A 101 4.29 3.03 20.65
CA PRO A 101 5.21 3.32 21.76
C PRO A 101 4.63 4.27 22.81
N GLU A 102 3.75 5.19 22.41
CA GLU A 102 3.09 6.11 23.33
C GLU A 102 2.06 5.40 24.21
N GLU A 103 1.17 4.60 23.63
CA GLU A 103 0.19 3.78 24.37
C GLU A 103 0.88 2.77 25.30
N GLU A 104 2.06 2.28 24.94
CA GLU A 104 2.87 1.35 25.75
C GLU A 104 3.75 2.07 26.80
N GLY A 105 3.72 3.40 26.88
CA GLY A 105 4.55 4.20 27.81
C GLY A 105 6.06 4.17 27.50
N THR A 106 6.46 3.60 26.37
CA THR A 106 7.88 3.47 25.98
C THR A 106 8.40 4.68 25.19
N LEU A 107 7.50 5.54 24.71
CA LEU A 107 7.86 6.77 24.01
C LEU A 107 8.58 7.75 24.95
N GLU A 108 8.11 7.88 26.19
CA GLU A 108 8.70 8.76 27.21
C GLU A 108 10.17 8.41 27.47
N LEU A 109 10.48 7.11 27.57
CA LEU A 109 11.86 6.62 27.72
C LEU A 109 12.76 7.00 26.53
N THR A 110 12.20 7.16 25.33
CA THR A 110 12.98 7.61 24.17
C THR A 110 13.16 9.13 24.17
N MET A 111 12.22 9.88 24.74
CA MET A 111 12.26 11.34 24.83
C MET A 111 13.14 11.88 25.95
N THR A 112 13.58 11.03 26.89
CA THR A 112 14.64 11.39 27.86
C THR A 112 16.03 11.49 27.21
N LEU A 113 16.20 10.89 26.03
CA LEU A 113 17.43 11.04 25.24
C LEU A 113 17.44 12.44 24.60
N PRO A 114 18.63 13.05 24.39
CA PRO A 114 18.75 14.37 23.76
C PRO A 114 18.51 14.29 22.25
N ILE A 115 17.27 14.00 21.85
CA ILE A 115 16.82 13.84 20.47
C ILE A 115 15.68 14.82 20.21
N ASP A 116 15.84 15.68 19.20
CA ASP A 116 14.78 16.60 18.79
C ASP A 116 13.53 15.86 18.32
N ARG A 117 12.35 16.37 18.68
CA ARG A 117 11.05 15.77 18.29
C ARG A 117 10.89 15.61 16.78
N ARG A 118 11.33 16.60 16.00
CA ARG A 118 11.32 16.54 14.53
C ARG A 118 12.20 15.41 14.01
N ARG A 119 13.40 15.26 14.60
CA ARG A 119 14.36 14.22 14.24
C ARG A 119 13.82 12.83 14.59
N LEU A 120 13.16 12.69 15.74
CA LEU A 120 12.49 11.45 16.14
C LEU A 120 11.47 10.99 15.08
N VAL A 121 10.56 11.89 14.67
CA VAL A 121 9.51 11.58 13.69
C VAL A 121 10.12 11.24 12.33
N LEU A 122 11.09 12.03 11.84
CA LEU A 122 11.75 11.79 10.56
C LEU A 122 12.51 10.46 10.53
N GLU A 123 13.29 10.16 11.57
CA GLU A 123 14.06 8.92 11.62
C GLU A 123 13.15 7.68 11.72
N ARG A 124 12.03 7.76 12.44
CA ARG A 124 11.06 6.67 12.48
C ARG A 124 10.26 6.52 11.18
N TRP A 125 9.89 7.63 10.54
CA TRP A 125 9.28 7.61 9.21
C TRP A 125 10.24 7.00 8.18
N ALA A 126 11.54 7.36 8.21
CA ALA A 126 12.55 6.78 7.33
C ALA A 126 12.73 5.28 7.56
N ALA A 127 12.76 4.81 8.82
CA ALA A 127 12.81 3.38 9.12
C ALA A 127 11.58 2.62 8.62
N PHE A 128 10.39 3.22 8.74
CA PHE A 128 9.15 2.71 8.14
C PHE A 128 9.26 2.64 6.61
N ALA A 129 9.63 3.74 5.95
CA ALA A 129 9.71 3.82 4.49
C ALA A 129 10.73 2.80 3.93
N LEU A 130 11.87 2.63 4.58
CA LEU A 130 12.87 1.62 4.21
C LEU A 130 12.37 0.19 4.41
N SER A 131 11.63 -0.07 5.50
CA SER A 131 11.02 -1.38 5.73
C SER A 131 9.97 -1.70 4.66
N LEU A 132 9.15 -0.70 4.30
CA LEU A 132 8.16 -0.82 3.23
C LEU A 132 8.83 -1.04 1.88
N LEU A 133 9.89 -0.30 1.58
CA LEU A 133 10.65 -0.44 0.35
C LEU A 133 11.24 -1.85 0.23
N ALA A 134 11.80 -2.40 1.31
CA ALA A 134 12.30 -3.77 1.31
C ALA A 134 11.21 -4.80 0.97
N VAL A 135 10.01 -4.66 1.55
CA VAL A 135 8.87 -5.53 1.22
C VAL A 135 8.43 -5.38 -0.23
N ALA A 136 8.31 -4.14 -0.72
CA ALA A 136 7.93 -3.85 -2.09
C ALA A 136 8.95 -4.40 -3.10
N LEU A 137 10.26 -4.30 -2.83
CA LEU A 137 11.31 -4.81 -3.70
C LEU A 137 11.33 -6.35 -3.74
N VAL A 138 11.23 -7.01 -2.59
CA VAL A 138 11.21 -8.49 -2.53
C VAL A 138 9.98 -9.03 -3.27
N THR A 139 8.80 -8.44 -3.03
CA THR A 139 7.57 -8.85 -3.73
C THR A 139 7.61 -8.53 -5.22
N MET A 140 8.23 -7.41 -5.62
CA MET A 140 8.48 -7.09 -7.04
C MET A 140 9.35 -8.14 -7.72
N VAL A 141 10.49 -8.49 -7.12
CA VAL A 141 11.39 -9.53 -7.66
C VAL A 141 10.66 -10.87 -7.78
N LEU A 142 9.86 -11.22 -6.77
CA LEU A 142 9.05 -12.44 -6.80
C LEU A 142 8.03 -12.41 -7.94
N VAL A 143 7.29 -11.31 -8.12
CA VAL A 143 6.31 -11.19 -9.22
C VAL A 143 6.99 -11.23 -10.57
N LEU A 144 8.15 -10.58 -10.75
CA LEU A 144 8.95 -10.66 -11.97
C LEU A 144 9.36 -12.11 -12.30
N ALA A 145 9.85 -12.84 -11.29
CA ALA A 145 10.24 -14.23 -11.45
C ALA A 145 9.04 -15.13 -11.81
N LEU A 146 7.93 -15.00 -11.08
CA LEU A 146 6.71 -15.78 -11.33
C LEU A 146 6.06 -15.43 -12.67
N ALA A 147 6.10 -14.16 -13.08
CA ALA A 147 5.59 -13.71 -14.37
C ALA A 147 6.39 -14.33 -15.53
N ALA A 148 7.71 -14.42 -15.38
CA ALA A 148 8.61 -15.05 -16.35
C ALA A 148 8.37 -16.56 -16.44
N VAL A 149 8.36 -17.27 -15.30
CA VAL A 149 8.17 -18.73 -15.24
C VAL A 149 6.75 -19.13 -15.69
N GLY A 150 5.72 -18.38 -15.27
CA GLY A 150 4.33 -18.63 -15.62
C GLY A 150 3.96 -18.24 -17.06
N GLY A 151 4.88 -17.60 -17.81
CA GLY A 151 4.63 -17.19 -19.19
C GLY A 151 3.53 -16.13 -19.33
N LEU A 152 3.46 -15.18 -18.39
CA LEU A 152 2.44 -14.12 -18.38
C LEU A 152 2.65 -13.09 -19.52
N LYS A 153 3.84 -13.04 -20.13
CA LYS A 153 4.19 -12.14 -21.25
C LYS A 153 3.91 -10.65 -20.96
N VAL A 154 4.09 -10.22 -19.71
CA VAL A 154 3.97 -8.81 -19.31
C VAL A 154 5.36 -8.15 -19.39
N PRO A 155 5.50 -6.96 -20.00
CA PRO A 155 6.77 -6.23 -19.99
C PRO A 155 7.26 -5.97 -18.56
N ALA A 156 8.53 -6.28 -18.28
CA ALA A 156 9.10 -6.08 -16.94
C ALA A 156 9.00 -4.63 -16.46
N GLY A 157 9.18 -3.66 -17.37
CA GLY A 157 9.03 -2.23 -17.06
C GLY A 157 7.64 -1.86 -16.53
N ASN A 158 6.59 -2.51 -17.01
CA ASN A 158 5.22 -2.30 -16.54
C ASN A 158 4.99 -2.90 -15.15
N ILE A 159 5.62 -4.05 -14.86
CA ILE A 159 5.60 -4.66 -13.51
C ILE A 159 6.32 -3.74 -12.51
N VAL A 160 7.46 -3.16 -12.90
CA VAL A 160 8.18 -2.19 -12.06
C VAL A 160 7.33 -0.93 -11.84
N ALA A 161 6.72 -0.38 -12.89
CA ALA A 161 5.82 0.76 -12.78
C ALA A 161 4.66 0.47 -11.81
N ALA A 162 4.03 -0.71 -11.90
CA ALA A 162 2.93 -1.09 -11.02
C ALA A 162 3.37 -1.28 -9.56
N HIS A 163 4.55 -1.88 -9.32
CA HIS A 163 5.12 -1.97 -7.97
C HIS A 163 5.53 -0.63 -7.39
N ALA A 164 5.99 0.32 -8.22
CA ALA A 164 6.26 1.67 -7.78
C ALA A 164 4.96 2.35 -7.28
N GLY A 165 3.86 2.22 -8.01
CA GLY A 165 2.54 2.68 -7.56
C GLY A 165 2.10 2.01 -6.26
N LEU A 166 2.31 0.70 -6.13
CA LEU A 166 1.99 -0.08 -4.92
C LEU A 166 2.79 0.40 -3.70
N PHE A 167 4.07 0.70 -3.88
CA PHE A 167 4.90 1.30 -2.85
C PHE A 167 4.40 2.69 -2.47
N LEU A 168 4.10 3.55 -3.44
CA LEU A 168 3.65 4.93 -3.20
C LEU A 168 2.30 4.99 -2.46
N ILE A 169 1.32 4.19 -2.87
CA ILE A 169 0.01 4.16 -2.21
C ILE A 169 0.13 3.63 -0.78
N ALA A 170 0.93 2.58 -0.55
CA ALA A 170 1.18 2.07 0.79
C ALA A 170 1.96 3.07 1.66
N LEU A 171 2.94 3.77 1.08
CA LEU A 171 3.72 4.80 1.75
C LEU A 171 2.80 5.96 2.18
N PHE A 172 1.88 6.38 1.32
CA PHE A 172 0.88 7.39 1.62
C PHE A 172 0.03 6.99 2.85
N PHE A 173 -0.58 5.81 2.84
CA PHE A 173 -1.44 5.37 3.95
C PHE A 173 -0.67 5.08 5.23
N GLY A 174 0.55 4.55 5.16
CA GLY A 174 1.41 4.39 6.33
C GLY A 174 1.84 5.73 6.92
N THR A 175 2.13 6.72 6.09
CA THR A 175 2.45 8.10 6.52
C THR A 175 1.22 8.77 7.13
N LEU A 176 0.03 8.56 6.56
CA LEU A 176 -1.24 9.02 7.14
C LEU A 176 -1.46 8.42 8.53
N ALA A 177 -1.29 7.10 8.69
CA ALA A 177 -1.42 6.44 9.98
C ALA A 177 -0.40 6.93 11.01
N LEU A 178 0.84 7.19 10.58
CA LEU A 178 1.87 7.82 11.41
C LEU A 178 1.44 9.23 11.84
N GLY A 179 0.97 10.07 10.91
CA GLY A 179 0.54 11.43 11.19
C GLY A 179 -0.66 11.51 12.14
N LEU A 180 -1.67 10.67 11.92
CA LEU A 180 -2.81 10.53 12.84
C LEU A 180 -2.36 10.05 14.21
N GLY A 181 -1.44 9.09 14.26
CA GLY A 181 -0.85 8.61 15.50
C GLY A 181 -0.03 9.69 16.23
N ALA A 182 0.73 10.49 15.49
CA ALA A 182 1.51 11.59 16.03
C ALA A 182 0.62 12.72 16.59
N ALA A 183 -0.49 13.01 15.91
CA ALA A 183 -1.43 14.04 16.32
C ALA A 183 -2.33 13.64 17.50
N THR A 184 -2.63 12.34 17.66
CA THR A 184 -3.64 11.88 18.63
C THR A 184 -3.09 10.98 19.75
N GLY A 185 -1.94 10.35 19.54
CA GLY A 185 -1.39 9.32 20.42
C GLY A 185 -2.18 8.02 20.43
N LYS A 186 -3.23 7.89 19.60
CA LYS A 186 -4.19 6.78 19.63
C LYS A 186 -4.06 5.90 18.39
N ARG A 187 -3.53 4.69 18.56
CA ARG A 187 -3.36 3.70 17.49
C ARG A 187 -4.70 3.33 16.88
N ALA A 188 -5.72 3.07 17.71
CA ALA A 188 -7.03 2.63 17.24
C ALA A 188 -7.68 3.68 16.31
N LEU A 189 -7.58 4.97 16.67
CA LEU A 189 -8.09 6.07 15.86
C LEU A 189 -7.33 6.17 14.53
N ALA A 190 -5.99 6.11 14.56
CA ALA A 190 -5.18 6.16 13.35
C ALA A 190 -5.52 5.03 12.37
N LEU A 191 -5.73 3.81 12.88
CA LEU A 191 -6.14 2.67 12.07
C LEU A 191 -7.57 2.80 11.54
N ALA A 192 -8.52 3.24 12.37
CA ALA A 192 -9.92 3.40 11.96
C ALA A 192 -10.10 4.47 10.89
N VAL A 193 -9.52 5.66 11.10
CA VAL A 193 -9.62 6.78 10.15
C VAL A 193 -8.85 6.47 8.87
N GLY A 194 -7.61 5.99 8.97
CA GLY A 194 -6.81 5.64 7.78
C GLY A 194 -7.41 4.48 6.99
N GLY A 195 -7.96 3.47 7.67
CA GLY A 195 -8.56 2.30 7.04
C GLY A 195 -9.90 2.65 6.39
N GLY A 196 -10.73 3.45 7.06
CA GLY A 196 -11.95 3.99 6.48
C GLY A 196 -11.67 4.83 5.23
N TYR A 197 -10.62 5.65 5.25
CA TYR A 197 -10.19 6.41 4.09
C TYR A 197 -9.67 5.51 2.96
N ALA A 198 -8.94 4.44 3.28
CA ALA A 198 -8.47 3.48 2.28
C ALA A 198 -9.64 2.76 1.59
N VAL A 199 -10.58 2.21 2.38
CA VAL A 199 -11.75 1.51 1.84
C VAL A 199 -12.64 2.47 1.05
N GLY A 200 -12.97 3.63 1.64
CA GLY A 200 -13.78 4.65 0.98
C GLY A 200 -13.14 5.16 -0.30
N GLY A 201 -11.83 5.43 -0.28
CA GLY A 201 -11.07 5.85 -1.46
C GLY A 201 -11.09 4.83 -2.58
N TYR A 202 -10.91 3.53 -2.26
CA TYR A 202 -10.98 2.46 -3.25
C TYR A 202 -12.37 2.35 -3.89
N VAL A 203 -13.43 2.40 -3.06
CA VAL A 203 -14.82 2.35 -3.52
C VAL A 203 -15.14 3.56 -4.41
N ILE A 204 -14.74 4.76 -4.00
CA ILE A 204 -14.92 6.00 -4.77
C ILE A 204 -14.22 5.90 -6.12
N GLU A 205 -12.96 5.48 -6.15
CA GLU A 205 -12.22 5.36 -7.41
C GLU A 205 -12.85 4.34 -8.36
N THR A 206 -13.32 3.22 -7.81
CA THR A 206 -13.86 2.13 -8.63
C THR A 206 -15.27 2.43 -9.13
N LEU A 207 -16.17 2.88 -8.25
CA LEU A 207 -17.56 3.18 -8.63
C LEU A 207 -17.70 4.53 -9.32
N GLY A 208 -16.84 5.50 -9.00
CA GLY A 208 -16.87 6.82 -9.64
C GLY A 208 -16.53 6.81 -11.12
N LYS A 209 -15.98 5.71 -11.65
CA LYS A 209 -15.82 5.50 -13.10
C LYS A 209 -17.16 5.28 -13.82
N SER A 210 -18.14 4.72 -13.11
CA SER A 210 -19.44 4.33 -13.67
C SER A 210 -20.59 5.23 -13.18
N VAL A 211 -20.35 6.07 -12.17
CA VAL A 211 -21.37 6.90 -11.51
C VAL A 211 -20.97 8.38 -11.55
N ASP A 212 -21.58 9.14 -12.46
CA ASP A 212 -21.27 10.56 -12.69
C ASP A 212 -21.38 11.42 -11.44
N ALA A 213 -22.36 11.15 -10.57
CA ALA A 213 -22.63 11.94 -9.36
C ALA A 213 -21.45 11.98 -8.36
N ILE A 214 -20.61 10.93 -8.34
CA ILE A 214 -19.45 10.83 -7.45
C ILE A 214 -18.10 10.86 -8.18
N SER A 215 -18.12 11.04 -9.51
CA SER A 215 -16.93 11.03 -10.37
C SER A 215 -15.88 12.06 -9.94
N TRP A 216 -16.30 13.22 -9.45
CA TRP A 216 -15.42 14.29 -8.96
C TRP A 216 -14.66 13.89 -7.69
N LEU A 217 -15.21 13.02 -6.83
CA LEU A 217 -14.53 12.58 -5.60
C LEU A 217 -13.29 11.73 -5.91
N ARG A 218 -13.18 11.17 -7.11
CA ARG A 218 -12.01 10.37 -7.53
C ARG A 218 -10.71 11.15 -7.39
N TRP A 219 -10.73 12.45 -7.67
CA TRP A 219 -9.56 13.33 -7.59
C TRP A 219 -9.01 13.47 -6.16
N VAL A 220 -9.86 13.25 -5.15
CA VAL A 220 -9.48 13.22 -3.74
C VAL A 220 -8.94 11.86 -3.34
N SER A 221 -9.39 10.79 -3.99
CA SER A 221 -8.97 9.42 -3.68
C SER A 221 -7.51 9.18 -4.07
N PRO A 222 -6.65 8.72 -3.14
CA PRO A 222 -5.29 8.31 -3.49
C PRO A 222 -5.27 7.13 -4.47
N PHE A 223 -6.34 6.33 -4.53
CA PHE A 223 -6.47 5.23 -5.47
C PHE A 223 -6.61 5.68 -6.92
N HIS A 224 -7.09 6.89 -7.19
CA HIS A 224 -7.13 7.44 -8.55
C HIS A 224 -5.73 7.50 -9.15
N TYR A 225 -4.79 8.10 -8.42
CA TYR A 225 -3.39 8.22 -8.83
C TYR A 225 -2.61 6.88 -8.81
N TYR A 226 -3.19 5.83 -8.22
CA TYR A 226 -2.63 4.48 -8.23
C TYR A 226 -3.16 3.63 -9.40
N LEU A 227 -4.47 3.70 -9.67
CA LEU A 227 -5.16 2.78 -10.59
C LEU A 227 -5.44 3.38 -11.98
N ASP A 228 -5.67 4.69 -12.09
CA ASP A 228 -6.23 5.29 -13.32
C ASP A 228 -5.24 5.25 -14.49
N GLY A 229 -3.96 5.53 -14.24
CA GLY A 229 -2.87 5.41 -15.22
C GLY A 229 -2.53 3.99 -15.67
N ARG A 230 -3.20 2.96 -15.13
CA ARG A 230 -3.11 1.53 -15.55
C ARG A 230 -1.68 1.05 -15.85
N PRO A 231 -0.75 1.12 -14.88
CA PRO A 231 0.68 0.95 -15.14
C PRO A 231 1.09 -0.42 -15.71
N VAL A 232 0.34 -1.47 -15.37
CA VAL A 232 0.57 -2.84 -15.90
C VAL A 232 0.32 -2.89 -17.41
N PHE A 233 -0.59 -2.06 -17.93
CA PHE A 233 -0.94 -1.99 -19.35
C PHE A 233 -0.15 -0.91 -20.09
N GLN A 234 0.00 0.27 -19.49
CA GLN A 234 0.45 1.48 -20.19
C GLN A 234 1.87 1.93 -19.80
N GLY A 235 2.51 1.32 -18.79
CA GLY A 235 3.84 1.71 -18.34
C GLY A 235 3.79 2.72 -17.20
N TRP A 236 4.59 3.79 -17.25
CA TRP A 236 4.77 4.71 -16.12
C TRP A 236 3.82 5.92 -16.14
N PRO A 237 2.86 6.01 -15.21
CA PRO A 237 2.04 7.22 -15.03
C PRO A 237 2.78 8.23 -14.13
N VAL A 238 3.80 8.87 -14.69
CA VAL A 238 4.72 9.74 -13.94
C VAL A 238 3.98 10.87 -13.20
N GLY A 239 3.00 11.50 -13.84
CA GLY A 239 2.21 12.60 -13.25
C GLY A 239 1.49 12.16 -11.97
N ASP A 240 0.74 11.06 -12.04
CA ASP A 240 -0.01 10.53 -10.89
C ASP A 240 0.88 10.14 -9.73
N TYR A 241 2.04 9.54 -10.03
CA TYR A 241 3.00 9.14 -9.01
C TYR A 241 3.68 10.32 -8.34
N LEU A 242 3.92 11.42 -9.06
CA LEU A 242 4.40 12.67 -8.48
C LEU A 242 3.36 13.29 -7.55
N VAL A 243 2.06 13.21 -7.88
CA VAL A 243 0.99 13.67 -7.00
C VAL A 243 0.94 12.85 -5.71
N LEU A 244 1.00 11.52 -5.78
CA LEU A 244 1.06 10.65 -4.59
C LEU A 244 2.29 10.95 -3.72
N LEU A 245 3.45 11.11 -4.35
CA LEU A 245 4.69 11.42 -3.64
C LEU A 245 4.62 12.80 -2.96
N GLY A 246 4.10 13.81 -3.66
CA GLY A 246 3.88 15.16 -3.13
C GLY A 246 2.90 15.15 -1.95
N ALA A 247 1.76 14.47 -2.08
CA ALA A 247 0.78 14.33 -1.01
C ALA A 247 1.38 13.61 0.22
N THR A 248 2.19 12.57 -0.01
CA THR A 248 2.92 11.87 1.05
C THR A 248 3.92 12.79 1.77
N ALA A 249 4.66 13.62 1.02
CA ALA A 249 5.58 14.58 1.60
C ALA A 249 4.86 15.62 2.46
N VAL A 250 3.70 16.13 2.00
CA VAL A 250 2.84 17.02 2.78
C VAL A 250 2.36 16.36 4.07
N LEU A 251 1.91 15.10 4.01
CA LEU A 251 1.50 14.34 5.21
C LEU A 251 2.67 14.11 6.19
N ALA A 252 3.87 13.83 5.70
CA ALA A 252 5.04 13.68 6.54
C ALA A 252 5.39 14.99 7.26
N MET A 253 5.35 16.13 6.53
CA MET A 253 5.57 17.45 7.11
C MET A 253 4.51 17.82 8.15
N THR A 254 3.23 17.56 7.87
CA THR A 254 2.15 17.87 8.82
C THR A 254 2.22 16.98 10.06
N ALA A 255 2.60 15.71 9.92
CA ALA A 255 2.86 14.80 11.03
C ALA A 255 3.96 15.33 11.96
N MET A 256 5.06 15.85 11.41
CA MET A 256 6.14 16.45 12.20
C MET A 256 5.67 17.68 12.98
N LEU A 257 4.94 18.58 12.32
CA LEU A 257 4.43 19.80 12.95
C LEU A 257 3.39 19.50 14.03
N ALA A 258 2.52 18.50 13.80
CA ALA A 258 1.53 18.06 14.78
C ALA A 258 2.20 17.48 16.03
N PHE A 259 3.24 16.65 15.87
CA PHE A 259 3.97 16.08 16.99
C PHE A 259 4.77 17.11 17.79
N GLU A 260 5.34 18.11 17.11
CA GLU A 260 6.10 19.17 17.76
C GLU A 260 5.23 20.02 18.70
N ARG A 261 4.00 20.33 18.28
CA ARG A 261 3.07 21.17 19.03
C ARG A 261 2.33 20.44 20.14
N ARG A 262 2.35 19.10 20.14
CA ARG A 262 1.60 18.27 21.09
C ARG A 262 2.42 18.00 22.34
N ASP A 263 1.84 18.19 23.52
CA ASP A 263 2.46 17.72 24.76
C ASP A 263 2.37 16.20 24.84
N VAL A 264 3.51 15.55 25.10
CA VAL A 264 3.66 14.10 25.15
C VAL A 264 4.12 13.75 26.57
N GLY A 265 3.37 12.88 27.26
CA GLY A 265 3.71 12.40 28.61
C GLY A 265 3.18 13.24 29.78
N VAL A 266 1.87 13.50 29.81
CA VAL A 266 1.15 13.94 31.04
C VAL A 266 -0.03 13.02 31.28
#